data_AF-A0A660YX47-F1
#
_entry.id   AF-A0A660YX47-F1
#
_cell.length_a   1.000
_cell.length_b   1.000
_cell.length_c   1.000
_cell.angle_alpha   90.00
_cell.angle_beta   90.00
_cell.angle_gamma   90.00
#
_symmetry.space_group_name_H-M   'P 1'
#
loop_
_entity.id
_entity.type
_entity.pdbx_description
1 polymer ?
#
loop_
_entity_poly.entity_id
_entity_poly.type
_entity_poly.pdbx_seq_one_letter_code
_entity_poly.pdbx_strand_id
1 'polypeptide(L)'
;MKIILIVFLTTFNLVFAQSEYDMYYDTDTLDVNSLTAYVSNLGDLDQYRNYDFIGISWEKMNYYRNFIFDQGLWVIGKINNFPHLAISKWGSYYSIGPIINGEAARKIHPEDSLKYRVYKISEETTINDKDYNEWPADWGAPVDDEGNPVLYADQTLFTVYNSLDQNYYRRNWW
;
A
#
# COMPACT_ATOMS: atom_id res chain seq x y z
N MET A 1 53.73 2.49 -34.94
CA MET A 1 53.06 1.48 -34.11
C MET A 1 51.91 2.16 -33.38
N LYS A 2 50.65 1.88 -33.73
CA LYS A 2 49.47 2.47 -33.09
C LYS A 2 48.98 1.48 -32.02
N ILE A 3 48.97 1.91 -30.76
CA ILE A 3 48.38 1.15 -29.66
C ILE A 3 46.93 1.62 -29.55
N ILE A 4 45.98 0.70 -29.73
CA ILE A 4 44.55 0.94 -29.50
C ILE A 4 44.25 0.44 -28.09
N LEU A 5 43.84 1.36 -27.22
CA LEU A 5 43.38 1.04 -25.86
C LEU A 5 41.88 0.75 -25.93
N ILE A 6 41.48 -0.48 -25.64
CA ILE A 6 40.07 -0.87 -25.50
C ILE A 6 39.75 -0.85 -24.00
N VAL A 7 38.88 0.08 -23.59
CA VAL A 7 38.40 0.18 -22.22
C VAL A 7 37.02 -0.48 -22.16
N PHE A 8 36.91 -1.57 -21.39
CA PHE A 8 35.61 -2.16 -21.05
C PHE A 8 35.04 -1.42 -19.84
N LEU A 9 34.01 -0.61 -20.05
CA LEU A 9 33.16 -0.11 -18.96
C LEU A 9 32.13 -1.20 -18.62
N THR A 10 32.38 -1.95 -17.54
CA THR A 10 31.35 -2.78 -16.93
C THR A 10 30.48 -1.89 -16.05
N THR A 11 29.24 -1.66 -16.45
CA THR A 11 28.22 -1.05 -15.59
C THR A 11 27.87 -2.06 -14.49
N PHE A 12 28.36 -1.83 -13.28
CA PHE A 12 27.85 -2.50 -12.10
C PHE A 12 26.45 -1.94 -11.81
N ASN A 13 25.41 -2.70 -12.14
CA ASN A 13 24.09 -2.44 -11.59
C ASN A 13 24.13 -2.87 -10.12
N LEU A 14 24.28 -1.91 -9.22
CA LEU A 14 24.07 -2.12 -7.79
C LEU A 14 22.56 -2.30 -7.59
N VAL A 15 22.10 -3.54 -7.63
CA VAL A 15 20.76 -3.89 -7.16
C VAL A 15 20.84 -3.91 -5.63
N PHE A 16 20.38 -2.85 -4.99
CA PHE A 16 20.11 -2.87 -3.56
C PHE A 16 18.86 -3.74 -3.36
N ALA A 17 19.06 -5.04 -3.18
CA ALA A 17 18.00 -5.89 -2.66
C ALA A 17 17.65 -5.36 -1.25
N GLN A 18 16.42 -4.88 -1.06
CA GLN A 18 15.92 -4.68 0.30
C GLN A 18 16.02 -6.03 1.02
N SER A 19 16.57 -6.01 2.23
CA SER A 19 16.66 -7.17 3.09
C SER A 19 15.29 -7.85 3.18
N GLU A 20 15.24 -9.18 3.10
CA GLU A 20 14.02 -9.98 3.29
C GLU A 20 13.24 -9.56 4.56
N TYR A 21 13.96 -9.00 5.55
CA TYR A 21 13.45 -8.54 6.84
C TYR A 21 13.12 -7.05 6.94
N ASP A 22 13.56 -6.21 6.00
CA ASP A 22 13.17 -4.79 6.00
C ASP A 22 11.78 -4.69 5.37
N MET A 23 10.76 -4.68 6.22
CA MET A 23 9.41 -4.41 5.80
C MET A 23 9.30 -2.95 5.36
N TYR A 24 9.10 -2.72 4.06
CA TYR A 24 8.66 -1.42 3.61
C TYR A 24 7.22 -1.18 4.09
N TYR A 25 7.14 -0.56 5.25
CA TYR A 25 5.90 -0.15 5.89
C TYR A 25 5.63 1.29 5.49
N ASP A 26 4.51 1.49 4.81
CA ASP A 26 4.07 2.80 4.36
C ASP A 26 2.66 3.07 4.86
N THR A 27 2.40 4.34 5.15
CA THR A 27 1.11 4.79 5.66
C THR A 27 0.79 6.15 5.10
N ASP A 28 -0.49 6.37 4.84
CA ASP A 28 -1.02 7.70 4.53
C ASP A 28 -2.34 7.91 5.28
N THR A 29 -2.82 9.14 5.28
CA THR A 29 -4.09 9.53 5.88
C THR A 29 -5.09 9.92 4.80
N LEU A 30 -6.30 9.38 4.92
CA LEU A 30 -7.49 9.96 4.33
C LEU A 30 -8.01 11.01 5.31
N ASP A 31 -7.86 12.27 4.97
CA ASP A 31 -8.16 13.41 5.84
C ASP A 31 -9.15 14.36 5.15
N VAL A 32 -10.43 14.18 5.47
CA VAL A 32 -11.53 14.90 4.84
C VAL A 32 -12.37 15.61 5.89
N ASN A 33 -12.56 16.92 5.70
CA ASN A 33 -13.30 17.83 6.59
C ASN A 33 -12.79 17.90 8.03
N SER A 34 -13.18 16.93 8.86
CA SER A 34 -12.83 16.85 10.27
C SER A 34 -12.57 15.42 10.69
N LEU A 35 -12.47 14.51 9.71
CA LEU A 35 -12.25 13.09 9.89
C LEU A 35 -10.89 12.72 9.32
N THR A 36 -10.14 11.93 10.07
CA THR A 36 -8.87 11.34 9.64
C THR A 36 -8.97 9.83 9.79
N ALA A 37 -8.73 9.11 8.70
CA ALA A 37 -8.52 7.66 8.69
C ALA A 37 -7.07 7.39 8.31
N TYR A 38 -6.43 6.47 9.04
CA TYR A 38 -5.08 6.00 8.69
C TYR A 38 -5.19 4.77 7.80
N VAL A 39 -4.38 4.71 6.76
CA VAL A 39 -4.31 3.56 5.86
C VAL A 39 -2.86 3.11 5.79
N SER A 40 -2.61 1.80 5.91
CA SER A 40 -1.29 1.23 5.66
C SER A 40 -1.29 0.35 4.43
N ASN A 41 -0.11 0.22 3.81
CA ASN A 41 0.10 -0.75 2.75
C ASN A 41 0.04 -2.21 3.23
N LEU A 42 -0.16 -2.45 4.53
CA LEU A 42 -0.32 -3.78 5.13
C LEU A 42 -1.79 -4.15 5.38
N GLY A 43 -2.73 -3.26 5.07
CA GLY A 43 -4.16 -3.46 5.32
C GLY A 43 -4.66 -2.96 6.68
N ASP A 44 -3.87 -2.13 7.37
CA ASP A 44 -4.34 -1.39 8.55
C ASP A 44 -5.26 -0.25 8.08
N LEU A 45 -6.38 -0.06 8.78
CA LEU A 45 -7.29 1.08 8.59
C LEU A 45 -7.34 1.98 9.84
N ASP A 46 -6.33 1.86 10.71
CA ASP A 46 -6.17 2.67 11.91
C ASP A 46 -4.70 2.84 12.31
N GLN A 47 -4.46 3.64 13.36
CA GLN A 47 -3.14 3.85 13.93
C GLN A 47 -3.04 3.22 15.33
N TYR A 48 -2.95 1.89 15.39
CA TYR A 48 -2.73 1.17 16.67
C TYR A 48 -1.44 1.59 17.43
N ARG A 49 -0.53 2.35 16.82
CA ARG A 49 0.80 2.63 17.39
C ARG A 49 0.83 3.47 18.66
N ASN A 50 -0.23 4.23 18.95
CA ASN A 50 -0.41 4.93 20.21
C ASN A 50 -1.84 4.64 20.66
N TYR A 51 -2.00 4.05 21.86
CA TYR A 51 -3.22 3.50 22.45
C TYR A 51 -4.48 4.41 22.47
N ASP A 52 -4.40 5.60 21.89
CA ASP A 52 -5.43 6.65 21.86
C ASP A 52 -6.08 6.85 20.47
N PHE A 53 -5.61 6.18 19.41
CA PHE A 53 -6.09 6.39 18.01
C PHE A 53 -6.56 5.09 17.34
N ILE A 54 -7.73 4.60 17.75
CA ILE A 54 -8.35 3.40 17.16
C ILE A 54 -9.39 3.87 16.14
N GLY A 55 -9.33 3.39 14.89
CA GLY A 55 -10.29 3.72 13.83
C GLY A 55 -10.19 5.13 13.24
N ILE A 56 -11.28 5.56 12.60
CA ILE A 56 -11.44 6.92 12.06
C ILE A 56 -11.68 7.88 13.21
N SER A 57 -10.96 9.00 13.17
CA SER A 57 -10.94 9.97 14.25
C SER A 57 -11.45 11.34 13.80
N TRP A 58 -12.21 12.01 14.67
CA TRP A 58 -12.69 13.37 14.47
C TRP A 58 -11.69 14.37 15.06
N GLU A 59 -10.87 15.02 14.23
CA GLU A 59 -9.75 15.88 14.68
C GLU A 59 -10.19 17.09 15.52
N LYS A 60 -11.42 17.58 15.30
CA LYS A 60 -11.98 18.70 16.09
C LYS A 60 -12.41 18.30 17.51
N MET A 61 -12.38 17.03 17.87
CA MET A 61 -12.73 16.55 19.21
C MET A 61 -11.47 16.33 20.04
N ASN A 62 -11.41 16.96 21.22
CA ASN A 62 -10.27 16.83 22.14
C ASN A 62 -10.25 15.48 22.89
N TYR A 63 -11.39 14.78 22.97
CA TYR A 63 -11.55 13.49 23.66
C TYR A 63 -12.56 12.62 22.92
N TYR A 64 -12.39 11.29 22.95
CA TYR A 64 -13.30 10.31 22.32
C TYR A 64 -13.56 10.58 20.83
N ARG A 65 -12.51 11.02 20.11
CA ARG A 65 -12.55 11.35 18.68
C ARG A 65 -12.82 10.15 17.77
N ASN A 66 -12.65 8.93 18.27
CA ASN A 66 -12.65 7.70 17.49
C ASN A 66 -14.05 7.08 17.41
N PHE A 67 -14.54 6.71 16.22
CA PHE A 67 -15.88 6.13 16.05
C PHE A 67 -15.96 4.86 15.19
N ILE A 68 -14.85 4.38 14.59
CA ILE A 68 -14.78 3.00 14.08
C ILE A 68 -14.19 2.10 15.17
N PHE A 69 -14.95 1.09 15.60
CA PHE A 69 -14.64 0.23 16.75
C PHE A 69 -14.24 -1.22 16.38
N ASP A 70 -14.20 -1.61 15.11
CA ASP A 70 -13.73 -2.95 14.74
C ASP A 70 -12.85 -2.93 13.48
N GLN A 71 -11.74 -3.65 13.57
CA GLN A 71 -10.60 -3.51 12.67
C GLN A 71 -10.78 -4.25 11.33
N GLY A 72 -10.36 -3.55 10.27
CA GLY A 72 -10.14 -4.05 8.92
C GLY A 72 -11.40 -4.42 8.13
N LEU A 73 -11.35 -4.33 6.79
CA LEU A 73 -12.48 -4.68 5.95
C LEU A 73 -12.69 -6.21 5.94
N TRP A 74 -13.93 -6.64 6.19
CA TRP A 74 -14.33 -8.05 6.06
C TRP A 74 -15.20 -8.18 4.82
N VAL A 75 -14.60 -8.67 3.73
CA VAL A 75 -15.31 -8.93 2.48
C VAL A 75 -15.60 -10.42 2.38
N ILE A 76 -16.88 -10.76 2.31
CA ILE A 76 -17.37 -12.13 2.10
C ILE A 76 -18.18 -12.14 0.82
N GLY A 77 -17.83 -13.01 -0.12
CA GLY A 77 -18.50 -13.12 -1.41
C GLY A 77 -18.44 -14.52 -1.98
N LYS A 78 -18.96 -14.69 -3.20
CA LYS A 78 -18.81 -15.92 -3.98
C LYS A 78 -18.22 -15.60 -5.35
N ILE A 79 -17.23 -16.39 -5.78
CA ILE A 79 -16.72 -16.41 -7.15
C ILE A 79 -17.01 -17.82 -7.69
N ASN A 80 -17.72 -17.92 -8.81
CA ASN A 80 -18.17 -19.20 -9.39
C ASN A 80 -18.90 -20.11 -8.39
N ASN A 81 -19.74 -19.51 -7.53
CA ASN A 81 -20.47 -20.17 -6.44
C ASN A 81 -19.61 -20.71 -5.27
N PHE A 82 -18.29 -20.50 -5.28
CA PHE A 82 -17.40 -20.83 -4.17
C PHE A 82 -17.24 -19.62 -3.23
N PRO A 83 -17.39 -19.80 -1.91
CA PRO A 83 -17.20 -18.71 -0.96
C PRO A 83 -15.74 -18.24 -0.98
N HIS A 84 -15.56 -16.93 -1.03
CA HIS A 84 -14.29 -16.23 -0.92
C HIS A 84 -14.37 -15.24 0.24
N LEU A 85 -13.27 -15.12 0.98
CA LEU A 85 -13.19 -14.37 2.21
C LEU A 85 -11.88 -13.58 2.23
N ALA A 86 -11.98 -12.28 2.47
CA ALA A 86 -10.84 -11.43 2.81
C ALA A 86 -11.17 -10.72 4.14
N ILE A 87 -10.34 -10.93 5.17
CA ILE A 87 -10.52 -10.35 6.51
C ILE A 87 -9.25 -9.62 6.90
N SER A 88 -9.29 -8.29 6.94
CA SER A 88 -8.35 -7.54 7.77
C SER A 88 -8.94 -7.51 9.19
N LYS A 89 -8.16 -7.91 10.21
CA LYS A 89 -8.54 -7.94 11.63
C LYS A 89 -7.54 -7.06 12.39
N TRP A 90 -7.69 -6.94 13.71
CA TRP A 90 -6.85 -6.37 14.79
C TRP A 90 -5.30 -6.32 14.63
N GLY A 91 -4.74 -6.93 13.59
CA GLY A 91 -3.37 -6.72 13.14
C GLY A 91 -3.23 -7.03 11.64
N SER A 92 -2.33 -6.31 10.98
CA SER A 92 -2.01 -6.52 9.58
C SER A 92 -0.97 -7.62 9.36
N TYR A 93 -1.36 -8.63 8.59
CA TYR A 93 -0.53 -9.77 8.20
C TYR A 93 -0.49 -9.96 6.68
N TYR A 94 -0.72 -8.89 5.93
CA TYR A 94 -0.74 -8.95 4.47
C TYR A 94 0.58 -8.51 3.86
N SER A 95 1.04 -9.30 2.90
CA SER A 95 2.16 -8.94 2.05
C SER A 95 1.78 -7.77 1.15
N ILE A 96 2.69 -6.80 1.07
CA ILE A 96 2.56 -5.63 0.21
C ILE A 96 2.57 -6.03 -1.27
N GLY A 97 1.76 -5.35 -2.06
CA GLY A 97 1.74 -5.46 -3.51
C GLY A 97 0.73 -6.47 -4.05
N PRO A 98 0.63 -6.56 -5.40
CA PRO A 98 -0.32 -7.43 -6.08
C PRO A 98 0.05 -8.91 -5.96
N ILE A 99 -0.80 -9.76 -6.53
CA ILE A 99 -0.51 -11.17 -6.77
C ILE A 99 0.08 -11.28 -8.18
N ILE A 100 1.30 -11.82 -8.31
CA ILE A 100 1.98 -12.02 -9.59
C ILE A 100 2.11 -13.53 -9.80
N ASN A 101 1.52 -14.07 -10.88
CA ASN A 101 1.56 -15.50 -11.22
C ASN A 101 1.14 -16.44 -10.07
N GLY A 102 0.24 -16.00 -9.19
CA GLY A 102 -0.24 -16.79 -8.05
C GLY A 102 0.64 -16.74 -6.80
N GLU A 103 1.65 -15.87 -6.76
CA GLU A 103 2.47 -15.61 -5.57
C GLU A 103 2.44 -14.12 -5.18
N ALA A 104 2.78 -13.81 -3.92
CA ALA A 104 2.86 -12.42 -3.47
C ALA A 104 3.98 -11.67 -4.19
N ALA A 105 3.71 -10.46 -4.70
CA ALA A 105 4.67 -9.67 -5.46
C ALA A 105 6.00 -9.46 -4.74
N ARG A 106 6.00 -9.24 -3.42
CA ARG A 106 7.22 -9.12 -2.61
C ARG A 106 8.14 -10.34 -2.69
N LYS A 107 7.60 -11.55 -2.88
CA LYS A 107 8.43 -12.77 -3.02
C LYS A 107 9.15 -12.83 -4.36
N ILE A 108 8.48 -12.39 -5.42
CA ILE A 108 8.99 -12.47 -6.78
C ILE A 108 9.90 -11.26 -7.08
N HIS A 109 9.48 -10.07 -6.64
CA HIS A 109 10.14 -8.79 -6.88
C HIS A 109 10.30 -8.00 -5.55
N PRO A 110 11.15 -8.46 -4.63
CA PRO A 110 11.41 -7.75 -3.37
C PRO A 110 11.99 -6.35 -3.59
N GLU A 111 12.73 -6.12 -4.68
CA GLU A 111 13.30 -4.83 -5.07
C GLU A 111 12.24 -3.75 -5.34
N ASP A 112 11.02 -4.17 -5.70
CA ASP A 112 9.91 -3.28 -6.04
C ASP A 112 9.07 -2.88 -4.81
N SER A 113 9.51 -3.23 -3.60
CA SER A 113 8.77 -2.96 -2.36
C SER A 113 8.37 -1.50 -2.17
N LEU A 114 9.18 -0.53 -2.65
CA LEU A 114 8.86 0.90 -2.62
C LEU A 114 7.69 1.31 -3.55
N LYS A 115 7.34 0.48 -4.53
CA LYS A 115 6.17 0.66 -5.38
C LYS A 115 4.90 0.16 -4.70
N TYR A 116 5.01 -0.81 -3.80
CA TYR A 116 3.87 -1.36 -3.06
C TYR A 116 3.51 -0.50 -1.85
N ARG A 117 3.28 0.80 -2.10
CA ARG A 117 3.03 1.84 -1.11
C ARG A 117 1.55 2.26 -1.10
N VAL A 118 1.18 3.14 -0.16
CA VAL A 118 -0.11 3.83 -0.22
C VAL A 118 0.01 4.99 -1.19
N TYR A 119 -0.79 4.98 -2.24
CA TYR A 119 -0.87 6.05 -3.21
C TYR A 119 -1.98 7.00 -2.80
N LYS A 120 -1.75 8.31 -2.93
CA LYS A 120 -2.74 9.35 -2.61
C LYS A 120 -2.85 10.37 -3.73
N ILE A 121 -4.10 10.68 -4.08
CA ILE A 121 -4.45 11.83 -4.92
C ILE A 121 -5.53 12.67 -4.21
N SER A 122 -5.52 13.97 -4.48
CA SER A 122 -6.49 14.96 -4.03
C SER A 122 -6.75 15.98 -5.14
N GLU A 123 -7.66 16.94 -4.90
CA GLU A 123 -7.88 18.06 -5.84
C GLU A 123 -6.62 18.87 -6.15
N GLU A 124 -5.64 18.86 -5.25
CA GLU A 124 -4.37 19.58 -5.41
C GLU A 124 -3.33 18.77 -6.20
N THR A 125 -3.59 17.48 -6.44
CA THR A 125 -2.66 16.60 -7.16
C THR A 125 -2.66 16.91 -8.65
N THR A 126 -1.47 16.94 -9.23
CA THR A 126 -1.20 17.27 -10.62
C THR A 126 -0.41 16.17 -11.33
N ILE A 127 -0.31 16.28 -12.66
CA ILE A 127 0.52 15.40 -13.50
C ILE A 127 2.01 15.41 -13.12
N ASN A 128 2.50 16.35 -12.32
CA ASN A 128 3.91 16.35 -11.89
C ASN A 128 4.12 15.60 -10.57
N ASP A 129 3.03 15.22 -9.90
CA ASP A 129 3.12 14.52 -8.62
C ASP A 129 3.41 13.04 -8.82
N LYS A 130 4.19 12.49 -7.91
CA LYS A 130 4.71 11.12 -8.01
C LYS A 130 3.58 10.10 -8.07
N ASP A 131 2.58 10.24 -7.20
CA ASP A 131 1.49 9.26 -7.11
C ASP A 131 0.51 9.34 -8.28
N TYR A 132 0.36 10.51 -8.90
CA TYR A 132 -0.38 10.62 -10.15
C TYR A 132 0.32 9.87 -11.29
N ASN A 133 1.64 10.09 -11.45
CA ASN A 133 2.43 9.47 -12.51
C ASN A 133 2.63 7.96 -12.33
N GLU A 134 2.76 7.52 -11.07
CA GLU A 134 2.99 6.12 -10.72
C GLU A 134 1.70 5.39 -10.31
N TRP A 135 0.53 5.98 -10.59
CA TRP A 135 -0.77 5.43 -10.17
C TRP A 135 -0.94 4.00 -10.67
N PRO A 136 -1.22 3.02 -9.80
CA PRO A 136 -1.08 1.61 -10.15
C PRO A 136 -2.36 1.05 -10.81
N ALA A 137 -2.74 1.61 -11.97
CA ALA A 137 -3.92 1.20 -12.73
C ALA A 137 -3.90 -0.30 -13.08
N ASP A 138 -2.73 -0.82 -13.45
CA ASP A 138 -2.52 -2.24 -13.75
C ASP A 138 -2.79 -3.18 -12.55
N TRP A 139 -2.82 -2.64 -11.33
CA TRP A 139 -3.15 -3.37 -10.10
C TRP A 139 -4.59 -3.14 -9.65
N GLY A 140 -5.40 -2.51 -10.48
CA GLY A 140 -6.82 -2.24 -10.23
C GLY A 140 -7.09 -0.90 -9.55
N ALA A 141 -6.13 0.03 -9.53
CA ALA A 141 -6.41 1.38 -9.08
C ALA A 141 -7.48 2.03 -9.99
N PRO A 142 -8.46 2.73 -9.42
CA PRO A 142 -9.53 3.35 -10.21
C PRO A 142 -8.97 4.35 -11.23
N VAL A 143 -9.42 4.22 -12.49
CA VAL A 143 -9.10 5.13 -13.60
C VAL A 143 -10.36 5.54 -14.37
N ASP A 144 -10.30 6.71 -15.01
CA ASP A 144 -11.36 7.22 -15.90
C ASP A 144 -11.30 6.51 -17.27
N ASP A 145 -12.18 6.92 -18.19
CA ASP A 145 -12.26 6.33 -19.53
C ASP A 145 -10.99 6.60 -20.36
N GLU A 146 -10.20 7.61 -19.99
CA GLU A 146 -8.93 7.97 -20.59
C GLU A 146 -7.71 7.31 -19.91
N GLY A 147 -7.92 6.59 -18.81
CA GLY A 147 -6.87 5.91 -18.04
C GLY A 147 -6.20 6.77 -16.97
N ASN A 148 -6.70 7.98 -16.69
CA ASN A 148 -6.17 8.84 -15.63
C ASN A 148 -6.71 8.42 -14.26
N PRO A 149 -5.98 8.69 -13.16
CA PRO A 149 -6.45 8.40 -11.81
C PRO A 149 -7.81 9.07 -11.50
N VAL A 150 -8.77 8.30 -10.95
CA VAL A 150 -10.07 8.86 -10.54
C VAL A 150 -9.99 9.40 -9.13
N LEU A 151 -10.24 10.70 -9.00
CA LEU A 151 -10.51 11.33 -7.72
C LEU A 151 -11.98 11.15 -7.34
N TYR A 152 -12.24 10.35 -6.30
CA TYR A 152 -13.55 10.28 -5.66
C TYR A 152 -13.68 11.37 -4.58
N ALA A 153 -14.62 12.29 -4.78
CA ALA A 153 -14.81 13.45 -3.89
C ALA A 153 -13.50 14.22 -3.69
N ASP A 154 -13.06 14.43 -2.45
CA ASP A 154 -11.93 15.31 -2.13
C ASP A 154 -10.57 14.60 -2.20
N GLN A 155 -10.56 13.28 -1.99
CA GLN A 155 -9.33 12.50 -1.86
C GLN A 155 -9.55 11.02 -2.18
N THR A 156 -8.57 10.38 -2.83
CA THR A 156 -8.56 8.93 -3.06
C THR A 156 -7.22 8.35 -2.67
N LEU A 157 -7.26 7.32 -1.83
CA LEU A 157 -6.10 6.48 -1.51
C LEU A 157 -6.26 5.13 -2.19
N PHE A 158 -5.15 4.54 -2.61
CA PHE A 158 -5.13 3.19 -3.14
C PHE A 158 -3.88 2.43 -2.69
N THR A 159 -4.05 1.16 -2.33
CA THR A 159 -2.96 0.23 -2.07
C THR A 159 -3.44 -1.19 -2.33
N VAL A 160 -2.51 -2.09 -2.66
CA VAL A 160 -2.79 -3.51 -2.86
C VAL A 160 -1.95 -4.33 -1.90
N TYR A 161 -2.58 -5.32 -1.29
CA TYR A 161 -1.94 -6.28 -0.39
C TYR A 161 -2.67 -7.61 -0.45
N ASN A 162 -2.00 -8.70 -0.06
CA ASN A 162 -2.54 -10.05 -0.15
C ASN A 162 -1.96 -11.00 0.92
N SER A 163 -2.61 -12.15 1.13
CA SER A 163 -2.22 -13.14 2.16
C SER A 163 -1.45 -14.35 1.60
N LEU A 164 -0.85 -14.25 0.41
CA LEU A 164 -0.15 -15.39 -0.23
C LEU A 164 1.27 -15.61 0.30
N ASP A 165 1.83 -14.61 0.99
CA ASP A 165 3.10 -14.78 1.67
C ASP A 165 2.91 -15.28 3.10
N GLN A 166 3.01 -16.59 3.27
CA GLN A 166 2.91 -17.25 4.59
C GLN A 166 4.04 -16.90 5.56
N ASN A 167 5.15 -16.33 5.07
CA ASN A 167 6.25 -15.85 5.91
C ASN A 167 6.14 -14.35 6.20
N TYR A 168 5.13 -13.68 5.62
CA TYR A 168 4.85 -12.28 5.87
C TYR A 168 4.20 -12.11 7.23
N TYR A 169 5.04 -11.98 8.25
CA TYR A 169 4.58 -11.74 9.61
C TYR A 169 5.19 -10.44 10.11
N ARG A 170 4.36 -9.40 10.22
CA ARG A 170 4.70 -8.27 11.10
C ARG A 170 4.61 -8.81 12.53
N ARG A 171 5.77 -9.02 13.15
CA ARG A 171 5.86 -9.46 14.54
C ARG A 171 5.32 -8.33 15.42
N ASN A 172 4.02 -8.31 15.66
CA ASN A 172 3.43 -7.46 16.68
C ASN A 172 3.77 -8.10 18.02
N TRP A 173 4.59 -7.39 18.79
CA TRP A 173 4.94 -7.75 20.15
C TRP A 173 3.69 -7.57 21.02
N TRP A 174 3.43 -8.58 21.87
CA TRP A 174 2.81 -8.35 23.17
C TRP A 174 3.81 -7.65 24.07
#